data_AF-A0A0K1NII9-F1
#
_entry.id   AF-A0A0K1NII9-F1
#
_cell.length_a   1.000
_cell.length_b   1.000
_cell.length_c   1.000
_cell.angle_alpha   90.00
_cell.angle_beta   90.00
_cell.angle_gamma   90.00
#
_symmetry.space_group_name_H-M   'P 1'
#
loop_
_entity.id
_entity.type
_entity.pdbx_description
1 polymer ?
#
loop_
_entity_poly.entity_id
_entity_poly.type
_entity_poly.pdbx_seq_one_letter_code
_entity_poly.pdbx_strand_id
1 'polypeptide(L)'
;MKFDKLFFMLLAMLCLSGCSKTVLPSDDDQGEETGKHVPSASPDDEQKVYSVEEFLNGEFGNRYVWVHGYIVGACKRSIKQAEWEPPFSYDSAVLLADSPGESDPEQVISVQMVGKQMKEEIALASNPQNYGREIAFYGLKQKYLGIPGMKKHILASEWLDE
;
A
#
# COMPACT_ATOMS: atom_id res chain seq x y z
N MET A 1 54.18 6.55 4.30
CA MET A 1 53.61 5.57 3.34
C MET A 1 52.82 6.40 2.33
N LYS A 2 53.41 6.91 1.23
CA LYS A 2 53.80 6.23 -0.03
C LYS A 2 52.69 5.32 -0.57
N PHE A 3 51.93 5.75 -1.58
CA PHE A 3 52.25 5.39 -2.98
C PHE A 3 51.40 6.15 -4.00
N ASP A 4 52.09 6.59 -5.03
CA ASP A 4 51.72 7.40 -6.17
C ASP A 4 50.69 6.75 -7.10
N LYS A 5 49.94 7.58 -7.85
CA LYS A 5 49.46 7.22 -9.20
C LYS A 5 49.57 8.40 -10.16
N LEU A 6 50.75 8.49 -10.77
CA LEU A 6 51.00 9.12 -12.05
C LEU A 6 51.01 8.01 -13.11
N PHE A 7 50.05 7.97 -14.05
CA PHE A 7 50.21 7.40 -15.40
C PHE A 7 48.94 7.67 -16.25
N PHE A 8 48.99 8.54 -17.28
CA PHE A 8 49.21 8.21 -18.70
C PHE A 8 47.95 7.66 -19.42
N MET A 9 47.36 8.47 -20.30
CA MET A 9 47.29 8.25 -21.76
C MET A 9 46.01 8.79 -22.40
N LEU A 10 46.23 9.67 -23.39
CA LEU A 10 45.38 9.85 -24.56
C LEU A 10 45.04 8.50 -25.21
N LEU A 11 43.78 8.28 -25.60
CA LEU A 11 43.47 7.71 -26.91
C LEU A 11 42.05 8.06 -27.35
N ALA A 12 41.97 8.74 -28.49
CA ALA A 12 40.74 8.95 -29.24
C ALA A 12 40.25 7.63 -29.86
N MET A 13 38.95 7.41 -29.91
CA MET A 13 38.32 6.73 -31.06
C MET A 13 36.80 6.97 -31.08
N LEU A 14 36.35 7.57 -32.17
CA LEU A 14 34.97 7.54 -32.62
C LEU A 14 34.54 6.11 -32.93
N CYS A 15 33.33 5.73 -32.55
CA CYS A 15 32.53 4.73 -33.28
C CYS A 15 31.05 5.13 -33.26
N LEU A 16 30.62 5.81 -34.33
CA LEU A 16 29.24 5.74 -34.81
C LEU A 16 29.03 4.36 -35.43
N SER A 17 28.00 3.62 -35.00
CA SER A 17 27.32 2.49 -35.68
C SER A 17 26.30 1.96 -34.66
N GLY A 18 24.98 2.06 -34.82
CA GLY A 18 24.23 1.61 -35.97
C GLY A 18 24.22 0.08 -36.01
N CYS A 19 23.24 -0.56 -35.36
CA CYS A 19 22.75 -1.90 -35.71
C CYS A 19 21.39 -2.18 -35.03
N SER A 20 20.33 -2.05 -35.81
CA SER A 20 19.20 -2.99 -35.81
C SER A 20 19.71 -4.43 -35.86
N LYS A 21 19.18 -5.33 -35.01
CA LYS A 21 18.62 -6.64 -35.43
C LYS A 21 18.27 -7.54 -34.23
N THR A 22 17.02 -8.03 -34.29
CA THR A 22 16.57 -9.41 -34.08
C THR A 22 17.30 -10.29 -33.07
N VAL A 23 16.57 -10.76 -32.06
CA VAL A 23 16.94 -11.94 -31.26
C VAL A 23 15.91 -13.04 -31.52
N LEU A 24 16.40 -14.13 -32.10
CA LEU A 24 15.77 -15.47 -32.12
C LEU A 24 16.19 -16.23 -30.84
N PRO A 25 15.44 -17.26 -30.43
CA PRO A 25 15.51 -17.89 -29.11
C PRO A 25 16.57 -19.01 -29.04
N SER A 26 17.09 -19.27 -27.84
CA SER A 26 17.60 -20.57 -27.36
C SER A 26 17.77 -20.56 -25.83
N ASP A 27 17.47 -21.70 -25.23
CA ASP A 27 17.27 -21.99 -23.80
C ASP A 27 18.54 -22.14 -22.93
N ASP A 28 18.27 -22.16 -21.62
CA ASP A 28 18.97 -22.77 -20.47
C ASP A 28 19.90 -21.94 -19.53
N ASP A 29 19.30 -21.67 -18.36
CA ASP A 29 19.78 -21.78 -16.97
C ASP A 29 21.00 -20.98 -16.45
N GLN A 30 20.71 -19.88 -15.73
CA GLN A 30 21.11 -19.59 -14.32
C GLN A 30 21.06 -18.09 -14.04
N GLY A 31 20.29 -17.68 -13.03
CA GLY A 31 20.32 -16.31 -12.50
C GLY A 31 18.98 -15.85 -11.94
N GLU A 32 18.70 -16.24 -10.70
CA GLU A 32 17.60 -15.71 -9.89
C GLU A 32 17.88 -14.24 -9.57
N GLU A 33 17.30 -13.32 -10.33
CA GLU A 33 17.25 -11.89 -10.01
C GLU A 33 15.79 -11.42 -9.99
N THR A 34 15.37 -10.99 -8.81
CA THR A 34 14.07 -10.45 -8.46
C THR A 34 13.70 -9.21 -9.29
N GLY A 35 13.00 -9.43 -10.41
CA GLY A 35 12.34 -8.39 -11.18
C GLY A 35 10.92 -8.14 -10.67
N LYS A 36 10.69 -6.99 -10.01
CA LYS A 36 9.35 -6.44 -9.72
C LYS A 36 8.50 -6.46 -10.99
N HIS A 37 7.54 -7.37 -11.07
CA HIS A 37 6.43 -7.24 -12.00
C HIS A 37 5.36 -6.37 -11.34
N VAL A 38 5.52 -5.05 -11.48
CA VAL A 38 4.38 -4.12 -11.39
C VAL A 38 3.61 -4.33 -12.68
N PRO A 39 2.33 -4.76 -12.65
CA PRO A 39 1.54 -4.81 -13.87
C PRO A 39 1.46 -3.41 -14.44
N SER A 40 1.98 -3.25 -15.66
CA SER A 40 1.91 -2.04 -16.46
C SER A 40 0.44 -1.67 -16.65
N ALA A 41 -0.04 -0.66 -15.92
CA ALA A 41 -1.36 -0.10 -16.10
C ALA A 41 -1.49 0.46 -17.52
N SER A 42 -2.52 0.00 -18.22
CA SER A 42 -2.94 0.56 -19.51
C SER A 42 -3.70 1.87 -19.26
N PRO A 43 -3.76 2.83 -20.19
CA PRO A 43 -4.10 4.22 -19.89
C PRO A 43 -5.60 4.55 -19.88
N ASP A 44 -6.50 3.59 -19.63
CA ASP A 44 -7.95 3.84 -19.73
C ASP A 44 -8.81 2.94 -18.83
N ASP A 45 -8.43 2.83 -17.54
CA ASP A 45 -9.33 2.34 -16.48
C ASP A 45 -9.22 3.32 -15.32
N GLU A 46 -10.18 4.25 -15.19
CA GLU A 46 -10.36 4.98 -13.93
C GLU A 46 -10.55 3.94 -12.82
N GLN A 47 -9.52 3.76 -11.99
CA GLN A 47 -9.55 2.72 -10.97
C GLN A 47 -10.57 3.14 -9.90
N LYS A 48 -11.79 2.59 -9.98
CA LYS A 48 -12.89 2.94 -9.05
C LYS A 48 -12.43 2.82 -7.60
N VAL A 49 -12.60 3.91 -6.86
CA VAL A 49 -12.46 3.97 -5.40
C VAL A 49 -13.84 3.75 -4.79
N TYR A 50 -13.98 2.75 -3.93
CA TYR A 50 -15.24 2.38 -3.29
C TYR A 50 -15.36 3.07 -1.93
N SER A 51 -16.58 3.47 -1.57
CA SER A 51 -16.93 3.85 -0.18
C SER A 51 -16.85 2.64 0.77
N VAL A 52 -16.88 2.91 2.07
CA VAL A 52 -16.95 1.85 3.10
C VAL A 52 -18.23 1.04 2.95
N GLU A 53 -19.38 1.67 2.75
CA GLU A 53 -20.67 1.00 2.52
C GLU A 53 -20.63 0.11 1.28
N GLU A 54 -20.14 0.61 0.14
CA GLU A 54 -19.98 -0.20 -1.06
C GLU A 54 -19.02 -1.37 -0.84
N PHE A 55 -17.94 -1.14 -0.07
CA PHE A 55 -17.02 -2.21 0.25
C PHE A 55 -17.64 -3.25 1.18
N LEU A 56 -18.44 -2.86 2.17
CA LEU A 56 -19.15 -3.76 3.08
C LEU A 56 -20.10 -4.68 2.32
N ASN A 57 -20.88 -4.09 1.40
CA ASN A 57 -21.93 -4.79 0.64
C ASN A 57 -21.41 -5.48 -0.64
N GLY A 58 -20.24 -5.07 -1.14
CA GLY A 58 -19.70 -5.55 -2.41
C GLY A 58 -19.03 -6.92 -2.35
N GLU A 59 -19.06 -7.64 -3.48
CA GLU A 59 -18.32 -8.89 -3.68
C GLU A 59 -17.15 -8.67 -4.65
N PHE A 60 -15.92 -8.79 -4.15
CA PHE A 60 -14.71 -8.52 -4.94
C PHE A 60 -13.90 -9.77 -5.29
N GLY A 61 -14.20 -10.92 -4.66
CA GLY A 61 -13.41 -12.14 -4.80
C GLY A 61 -11.96 -11.90 -4.40
N ASN A 62 -11.02 -12.28 -5.28
CA ASN A 62 -9.59 -12.09 -5.08
C ASN A 62 -9.04 -10.83 -5.77
N ARG A 63 -9.90 -9.88 -6.14
CA ARG A 63 -9.47 -8.62 -6.75
C ARG A 63 -9.06 -7.62 -5.69
N TYR A 64 -7.98 -6.91 -5.95
CA TYR A 64 -7.59 -5.73 -5.17
C TYR A 64 -8.48 -4.56 -5.58
N VAL A 65 -8.93 -3.80 -4.59
CA VAL A 65 -9.80 -2.63 -4.79
C VAL A 65 -9.33 -1.49 -3.90
N TRP A 66 -9.58 -0.26 -4.34
CA TRP A 66 -9.40 0.93 -3.53
C TRP A 66 -10.63 1.17 -2.68
N VAL A 67 -10.44 1.46 -1.40
CA VAL A 67 -11.52 1.83 -0.48
C VAL A 67 -11.12 3.09 0.25
N HIS A 68 -11.97 4.12 0.21
CA HIS A 68 -11.76 5.34 0.97
C HIS A 68 -12.70 5.42 2.16
N GLY A 69 -12.27 6.17 3.18
CA GLY A 69 -13.07 6.49 4.36
C GLY A 69 -12.30 7.32 5.37
N TYR A 70 -13.01 7.83 6.35
CA TYR A 70 -12.44 8.55 7.49
C TYR A 70 -11.87 7.58 8.51
N ILE A 71 -10.69 7.89 9.05
CA ILE A 71 -10.14 7.13 10.19
C ILE A 71 -10.95 7.46 11.45
N VAL A 72 -11.75 6.51 11.92
CA VAL A 72 -12.67 6.70 13.06
C VAL A 72 -12.29 5.92 14.31
N GLY A 73 -11.15 5.24 14.30
CA GLY A 73 -10.66 4.57 15.51
C GLY A 73 -9.47 3.67 15.29
N ALA A 74 -8.96 3.15 16.40
CA ALA A 74 -7.90 2.16 16.43
C ALA A 74 -8.42 0.86 17.05
N CYS A 75 -7.89 -0.29 16.62
CA CYS A 75 -8.38 -1.56 17.14
C CYS A 75 -7.30 -2.63 17.20
N LYS A 76 -7.46 -3.56 18.15
CA LYS A 76 -6.59 -4.72 18.34
C LYS A 76 -7.40 -5.94 18.75
N ARG A 77 -6.96 -7.12 18.32
CA ARG A 77 -7.54 -8.46 18.60
C ARG A 77 -8.97 -8.68 18.07
N SER A 78 -9.92 -7.82 18.41
CA SER A 78 -11.33 -7.91 18.01
C SER A 78 -11.99 -6.53 18.03
N ILE A 79 -13.00 -6.30 17.17
CA ILE A 79 -13.79 -5.06 17.10
C ILE A 79 -14.39 -4.64 18.46
N LYS A 80 -14.63 -5.60 19.37
CA LYS A 80 -15.10 -5.32 20.74
C LYS A 80 -14.08 -4.56 21.60
N GLN A 81 -12.84 -4.44 21.13
CA GLN A 81 -11.76 -3.69 21.78
C GLN A 81 -11.38 -2.43 20.97
N ALA A 82 -12.28 -1.93 20.12
CA ALA A 82 -12.05 -0.67 19.43
C ALA A 82 -11.91 0.50 20.42
N GLU A 83 -10.94 1.36 20.12
CA GLU A 83 -10.80 2.69 20.68
C GLU A 83 -11.39 3.66 19.65
N TRP A 84 -12.56 4.21 19.96
CA TRP A 84 -13.29 5.15 19.10
C TRP A 84 -12.89 6.60 19.35
N GLU A 85 -12.35 6.88 20.54
CA GLU A 85 -11.94 8.21 20.97
C GLU A 85 -10.52 8.16 21.54
N PRO A 86 -9.76 9.28 21.47
CA PRO A 86 -8.44 9.37 22.08
C PRO A 86 -8.52 9.24 23.62
N PRO A 87 -7.44 8.77 24.28
CA PRO A 87 -6.11 8.46 23.71
C PRO A 87 -6.08 7.09 23.03
N PHE A 88 -5.53 7.05 21.81
CA PHE A 88 -5.32 5.80 21.07
C PHE A 88 -4.01 5.13 21.50
N SER A 89 -4.09 3.83 21.78
CA SER A 89 -2.96 2.99 22.21
C SER A 89 -2.61 1.89 21.21
N TYR A 90 -3.50 1.61 20.24
CA TYR A 90 -3.31 0.52 19.28
C TYR A 90 -2.67 0.97 17.96
N ASP A 91 -1.65 0.22 17.56
CA ASP A 91 -0.91 0.37 16.29
C ASP A 91 -1.26 -0.71 15.26
N SER A 92 -2.13 -1.66 15.60
CA SER A 92 -2.35 -2.86 14.78
C SER A 92 -3.33 -2.65 13.62
N ALA A 93 -4.31 -1.77 13.82
CA ALA A 93 -5.35 -1.52 12.84
C ALA A 93 -5.96 -0.14 13.04
N VAL A 94 -6.38 0.46 11.93
CA VAL A 94 -7.32 1.59 11.92
C VAL A 94 -8.69 1.10 11.46
N LEU A 95 -9.74 1.81 11.87
CA LEU A 95 -11.12 1.60 11.44
C LEU A 95 -11.50 2.74 10.48
N LEU A 96 -12.15 2.39 9.37
CA LEU A 96 -12.64 3.35 8.39
C LEU A 96 -14.17 3.34 8.33
N ALA A 97 -14.76 4.52 8.17
CA ALA A 97 -16.18 4.74 7.94
C ALA A 97 -16.41 5.79 6.85
N ASP A 98 -17.62 5.84 6.29
CA ASP A 98 -18.01 6.88 5.34
C ASP A 98 -18.28 8.25 6.00
N SER A 99 -18.48 8.28 7.32
CA SER A 99 -18.67 9.52 8.07
C SER A 99 -17.64 9.68 9.18
N PRO A 100 -17.17 10.91 9.44
CA PRO A 100 -16.25 11.16 10.54
C PRO A 100 -16.96 10.94 11.89
N GLY A 101 -16.29 10.27 12.83
CA GLY A 101 -16.83 10.00 14.17
C GLY A 101 -17.81 8.83 14.27
N GLU A 102 -17.99 8.05 13.21
CA GLU A 102 -18.74 6.79 13.26
C GLU A 102 -18.13 5.83 14.31
N SER A 103 -18.98 5.20 15.11
CA SER A 103 -18.58 4.26 16.17
C SER A 103 -19.40 2.96 16.18
N ASP A 104 -20.30 2.78 15.21
CA ASP A 104 -21.03 1.55 14.98
C ASP A 104 -20.11 0.49 14.32
N PRO A 105 -19.82 -0.64 15.01
CA PRO A 105 -19.07 -1.76 14.45
C PRO A 105 -19.59 -2.32 13.12
N GLU A 106 -20.86 -2.11 12.78
CA GLU A 106 -21.48 -2.58 11.53
C GLU A 106 -21.27 -1.63 10.35
N GLN A 107 -20.92 -0.36 10.62
CA GLN A 107 -20.72 0.69 9.61
C GLN A 107 -19.24 0.96 9.33
N VAL A 108 -18.35 0.11 9.84
CA VAL A 108 -16.89 0.27 9.69
C VAL A 108 -16.23 -0.92 9.03
N ILE A 109 -15.06 -0.67 8.43
CA ILE A 109 -14.14 -1.72 8.02
C ILE A 109 -12.84 -1.63 8.82
N SER A 110 -12.15 -2.75 8.95
CA SER A 110 -10.83 -2.80 9.60
C SER A 110 -9.68 -2.88 8.61
N VAL A 111 -8.67 -2.02 8.76
CA VAL A 111 -7.46 -2.07 7.92
C VAL A 111 -6.25 -2.38 8.80
N GLN A 112 -5.57 -3.49 8.50
CA GLN A 112 -4.36 -3.87 9.21
C GLN A 112 -3.19 -2.93 8.87
N MET A 113 -2.46 -2.46 9.88
CA MET A 113 -1.20 -1.76 9.66
C MET A 113 -0.11 -2.79 9.33
N VAL A 114 0.18 -2.97 8.04
CA VAL A 114 1.15 -3.96 7.56
C VAL A 114 2.55 -3.36 7.53
N GLY A 115 3.40 -3.82 8.45
CA GLY A 115 4.78 -3.37 8.54
C GLY A 115 4.99 -2.09 9.35
N LYS A 116 6.25 -1.67 9.41
CA LYS A 116 6.70 -0.57 10.28
C LYS A 116 6.23 0.80 9.80
N GLN A 117 6.30 1.05 8.49
CA GLN A 117 5.97 2.34 7.90
C GLN A 117 4.52 2.75 8.17
N MET A 118 3.55 1.89 7.87
CA MET A 118 2.13 2.20 8.16
C MET A 118 1.86 2.45 9.64
N LYS A 119 2.55 1.73 10.53
CA LYS A 119 2.43 1.94 11.97
C LYS A 119 2.96 3.31 12.39
N GLU A 120 4.06 3.75 11.79
CA GLU A 120 4.71 5.02 12.12
C GLU A 120 4.07 6.23 11.44
N GLU A 121 3.40 6.06 10.29
CA GLU A 121 2.83 7.18 9.51
C GLU A 121 1.30 7.30 9.61
N ILE A 122 0.60 6.17 9.77
CA ILE A 122 -0.88 6.13 9.68
C ILE A 122 -1.51 5.83 11.03
N ALA A 123 -1.00 4.84 11.78
CA ALA A 123 -1.66 4.34 12.97
C ALA A 123 -1.85 5.42 14.06
N LEU A 124 -3.02 5.43 14.69
CA LEU A 124 -3.40 6.48 15.64
C LEU A 124 -2.58 6.49 16.93
N ALA A 125 -2.00 5.36 17.34
CA ALA A 125 -1.13 5.32 18.52
C ALA A 125 0.13 6.20 18.37
N SER A 126 0.68 6.28 17.15
CA SER A 126 1.82 7.14 16.84
C SER A 126 1.39 8.48 16.23
N ASN A 127 0.23 8.53 15.57
CA ASN A 127 -0.27 9.68 14.84
C ASN A 127 -1.73 9.99 15.23
N PRO A 128 -2.00 10.46 16.46
CA PRO A 128 -3.36 10.75 16.89
C PRO A 128 -4.04 11.84 16.05
N GLN A 129 -3.26 12.71 15.40
CA GLN A 129 -3.75 13.73 14.45
C GLN A 129 -4.39 13.14 13.19
N ASN A 130 -4.20 11.85 12.91
CA ASN A 130 -4.84 11.19 11.77
C ASN A 130 -6.30 10.82 12.03
N TYR A 131 -6.77 10.92 13.27
CA TYR A 131 -8.18 10.70 13.59
C TYR A 131 -9.06 11.72 12.87
N GLY A 132 -10.08 11.24 12.16
CA GLY A 132 -10.99 12.06 11.36
C GLY A 132 -10.46 12.47 9.98
N ARG A 133 -9.23 12.09 9.61
CA ARG A 133 -8.69 12.32 8.26
C ARG A 133 -9.18 11.26 7.27
N GLU A 134 -9.32 11.65 6.01
CA GLU A 134 -9.77 10.76 4.94
C GLU A 134 -8.58 10.12 4.20
N ILE A 135 -8.63 8.80 4.03
CA ILE A 135 -7.57 8.01 3.40
C ILE A 135 -8.18 6.89 2.55
N ALA A 136 -7.52 6.54 1.45
CA ALA A 136 -7.81 5.37 0.65
C ALA A 136 -6.77 4.27 0.86
N PHE A 137 -7.20 3.00 0.85
CA PHE A 137 -6.32 1.84 0.85
C PHE A 137 -6.60 0.92 -0.34
N TYR A 138 -5.53 0.39 -0.93
CA TYR A 138 -5.60 -0.61 -1.99
C TYR A 138 -5.29 -2.00 -1.44
N GLY A 139 -6.30 -2.87 -1.40
CA GLY A 139 -6.15 -4.19 -0.78
C GLY A 139 -7.24 -5.20 -1.13
N LEU A 140 -7.10 -6.40 -0.57
CA LEU A 140 -8.09 -7.48 -0.69
C LEU A 140 -9.13 -7.42 0.44
N LYS A 141 -10.42 -7.57 0.08
CA LYS A 141 -11.50 -7.76 1.06
C LYS A 141 -11.37 -9.10 1.77
N GLN A 142 -11.22 -9.05 3.08
CA GLN A 142 -11.08 -10.21 3.96
C GLN A 142 -11.69 -9.94 5.33
N LYS A 143 -11.84 -10.97 6.16
CA LYS A 143 -12.24 -10.80 7.56
C LYS A 143 -11.03 -10.45 8.43
N TYR A 144 -11.14 -9.36 9.20
CA TYR A 144 -10.14 -8.96 10.18
C TYR A 144 -10.82 -8.40 11.44
N LEU A 145 -10.27 -8.71 12.62
CA LEU A 145 -10.83 -8.31 13.93
C LEU A 145 -12.30 -8.72 14.17
N GLY A 146 -12.86 -9.61 13.35
CA GLY A 146 -14.24 -10.07 13.45
C GLY A 146 -15.20 -9.40 12.46
N ILE A 147 -14.78 -8.36 11.75
CA ILE A 147 -15.56 -7.60 10.76
C ILE A 147 -14.93 -7.66 9.36
N PRO A 148 -15.61 -7.22 8.30
CA PRO A 148 -14.99 -7.01 6.99
C PRO A 148 -13.83 -6.00 7.06
N GLY A 149 -12.87 -6.13 6.16
CA GLY A 149 -11.66 -5.32 6.19
C GLY A 149 -10.57 -5.79 5.23
N MET A 150 -9.34 -5.39 5.51
CA MET A 150 -8.12 -5.76 4.77
C MET A 150 -7.05 -6.27 5.74
N LYS A 151 -6.45 -7.42 5.41
CA LYS A 151 -5.46 -8.09 6.25
C LYS A 151 -4.33 -8.63 5.39
N LYS A 152 -3.07 -8.33 5.73
CA LYS A 152 -1.82 -8.75 5.04
C LYS A 152 -1.66 -8.27 3.58
N HIS A 153 -2.73 -8.21 2.79
CA HIS A 153 -2.73 -7.92 1.36
C HIS A 153 -3.16 -6.48 1.10
N ILE A 154 -2.35 -5.54 1.59
CA ILE A 154 -2.52 -4.10 1.38
C ILE A 154 -1.26 -3.62 0.67
N LEU A 155 -1.42 -2.99 -0.49
CA LEU A 155 -0.30 -2.66 -1.38
C LEU A 155 0.01 -1.17 -1.44
N ALA A 156 -0.99 -0.32 -1.18
CA ALA A 156 -0.84 1.13 -1.22
C ALA A 156 -1.88 1.82 -0.32
N SER A 157 -1.61 3.07 0.00
CA SER A 157 -2.53 3.99 0.67
C SER A 157 -2.28 5.41 0.17
N GLU A 158 -3.33 6.24 0.13
CA GLU A 158 -3.29 7.62 -0.35
C GLU A 158 -4.20 8.50 0.52
N TRP A 159 -3.69 9.64 1.00
CA TRP A 159 -4.50 10.62 1.74
C TRP A 159 -5.36 11.41 0.74
N LEU A 160 -6.63 11.63 1.07
CA LEU A 160 -7.58 12.32 0.18
C LEU A 160 -7.93 13.74 0.64
N ASP A 161 -7.34 14.19 1.74
CA ASP A 161 -7.61 15.47 2.38
C ASP A 161 -6.58 16.57 2.05
N GLU A 162 -5.77 16.36 1.01
CA GLU A 162 -4.77 17.32 0.49
C GLU A 162 -5.33 18.34 -0.50
#